data_AF-A0A7C5QYY3-F1
#
_entry.id   AF-A0A7C5QYY3-F1
#
_cell.length_a   1.000
_cell.length_b   1.000
_cell.length_c   1.000
_cell.angle_alpha   90.00
_cell.angle_beta   90.00
_cell.angle_gamma   90.00
#
_symmetry.space_group_name_H-M   'P 1'
#
loop_
_entity.id
_entity.type
_entity.pdbx_description
1 polymer ?
#
loop_
_entity_poly.entity_id
_entity_poly.type
_entity_poly.pdbx_seq_one_letter_code
_entity_poly.pdbx_strand_id
1 'polypeptide(L)'
;MSVSNPSLFPEALTYDDVLLVPAYSAVLPRDASTVTQLTRNITLNIPLVSAAMDTVTEADLAIAMALEGGIGIIHKNMSAEAQARQVRKVKRSQSGMILDPVTLPVESTVGDAEKAMREHKIGGIPIVGKNNKLVGIITNRDLRFHRDPQRPLKELMTSDNLITANEGIDLSAAEDILKEHKIEKLPI
;
A
#
# COMPACT_ATOMS: atom_id res chain seq x y z
N MET A 1 -40.26 57.34 -10.59
CA MET A 1 -39.01 56.75 -11.09
C MET A 1 -38.75 55.48 -10.31
N SER A 2 -38.89 54.33 -10.97
CA SER A 2 -38.66 53.01 -10.38
C SER A 2 -37.17 52.84 -10.09
N VAL A 3 -36.82 52.60 -8.83
CA VAL A 3 -35.44 52.28 -8.44
C VAL A 3 -35.23 50.80 -8.70
N SER A 4 -34.90 50.46 -9.95
CA SER A 4 -34.36 49.15 -10.31
C SER A 4 -32.93 49.08 -9.78
N ASN A 5 -32.76 48.65 -8.54
CA ASN A 5 -31.44 48.34 -8.00
C ASN A 5 -31.22 46.83 -8.14
N PRO A 6 -30.61 46.34 -9.24
CA PRO A 6 -30.14 44.96 -9.27
C PRO A 6 -29.13 44.80 -8.14
N SER A 7 -29.26 43.74 -7.33
CA SER A 7 -28.34 43.47 -6.24
C SER A 7 -26.91 43.53 -6.75
N LEU A 8 -26.06 44.35 -6.12
CA LEU A 8 -24.65 44.54 -6.51
C LEU A 8 -23.80 43.26 -6.39
N PHE A 9 -24.38 42.16 -5.88
CA PHE A 9 -23.73 40.87 -5.74
C PHE A 9 -24.45 39.82 -6.57
N PRO A 10 -23.70 38.94 -7.25
CA PRO A 10 -24.28 37.78 -7.92
C PRO A 10 -24.91 36.83 -6.89
N GLU A 11 -26.02 36.22 -7.28
CA GLU A 11 -26.64 35.14 -6.51
C GLU A 11 -25.68 33.94 -6.40
N ALA A 12 -25.60 33.34 -5.20
CA ALA A 12 -24.75 32.20 -4.90
C ALA A 12 -25.59 31.14 -4.20
N LEU A 13 -25.46 29.89 -4.64
CA LEU A 13 -26.21 28.74 -4.14
C LEU A 13 -25.26 27.74 -3.45
N THR A 14 -25.73 27.10 -2.40
CA THR A 14 -25.10 25.94 -1.76
C THR A 14 -25.85 24.64 -2.07
N TYR A 15 -25.39 23.50 -1.54
CA TYR A 15 -25.99 22.18 -1.79
C TYR A 15 -27.45 22.10 -1.37
N ASP A 16 -27.82 22.69 -0.23
CA ASP A 16 -29.18 22.62 0.32
C ASP A 16 -30.19 23.50 -0.44
N ASP A 17 -29.73 24.40 -1.31
CA ASP A 17 -30.58 25.29 -2.09
C ASP A 17 -31.15 24.63 -3.35
N VAL A 18 -30.65 23.45 -3.74
CA VAL A 18 -30.94 22.83 -5.04
C VAL A 18 -31.25 21.34 -4.92
N LEU A 19 -32.03 20.84 -5.88
CA LEU A 19 -32.30 19.41 -6.06
C LEU A 19 -31.99 19.00 -7.50
N LEU A 20 -31.55 17.75 -7.68
CA LEU A 20 -31.43 17.15 -9.01
C LEU A 20 -32.81 16.82 -9.55
N VAL A 21 -33.16 17.38 -10.72
CA VAL A 21 -34.41 17.05 -11.40
C VAL A 21 -34.27 15.66 -12.04
N PRO A 22 -35.13 14.68 -11.71
CA PRO A 22 -35.08 13.37 -12.33
C PRO A 22 -35.28 13.45 -13.85
N ALA A 23 -34.53 12.65 -14.59
CA ALA A 23 -34.63 12.53 -16.04
C ALA A 23 -34.79 11.05 -16.45
N TYR A 24 -35.21 10.81 -17.69
CA TYR A 24 -35.26 9.46 -18.24
C TYR A 24 -33.86 8.82 -18.22
N SER A 25 -33.76 7.60 -17.71
CA SER A 25 -32.51 6.82 -17.66
C SER A 25 -32.72 5.46 -18.28
N ALA A 26 -31.82 5.09 -19.21
CA ALA A 26 -31.67 3.72 -19.70
C ALA A 26 -30.56 2.96 -18.95
N VAL A 27 -29.86 3.60 -18.02
CA VAL A 27 -28.74 3.04 -17.25
C VAL A 27 -29.25 2.56 -15.90
N LEU A 28 -28.92 1.32 -15.53
CA LEU A 28 -29.18 0.81 -14.19
C LEU A 28 -28.10 1.34 -13.23
N PRO A 29 -28.42 1.59 -11.95
CA PRO A 29 -27.43 2.12 -10.99
C PRO A 29 -26.14 1.31 -10.87
N ARG A 30 -26.20 -0.02 -11.05
CA ARG A 30 -25.03 -0.91 -10.98
C ARG A 30 -24.08 -0.77 -12.18
N ASP A 31 -24.59 -0.25 -13.29
CA ASP A 31 -23.86 -0.09 -14.55
C ASP A 31 -23.33 1.36 -14.71
N ALA A 32 -23.63 2.24 -13.75
CA ALA A 32 -23.14 3.61 -13.75
C ALA A 32 -21.65 3.65 -13.37
N SER A 33 -20.83 4.28 -14.23
CA SER A 33 -19.40 4.47 -13.95
C SER A 33 -19.15 5.66 -13.04
N THR A 34 -18.43 5.45 -11.94
CA THR A 34 -17.97 6.50 -11.01
C THR A 34 -16.51 6.92 -11.24
N VAL A 35 -15.87 6.41 -12.29
CA VAL A 35 -14.50 6.75 -12.64
C VAL A 35 -14.37 8.25 -12.91
N THR A 36 -13.37 8.90 -12.32
CA THR A 36 -13.15 10.35 -12.43
C THR A 36 -11.67 10.72 -12.47
N GLN A 37 -11.35 11.96 -12.81
CA GLN A 37 -9.98 12.48 -12.79
C GLN A 37 -9.76 13.41 -11.60
N LEU A 38 -8.74 13.11 -10.78
CA LEU A 38 -8.27 14.00 -9.73
C LEU A 38 -7.31 15.06 -10.27
N THR A 39 -6.40 14.64 -11.15
CA THR A 39 -5.44 15.52 -11.83
C THR A 39 -5.39 15.17 -13.31
N ARG A 40 -4.63 15.94 -14.10
CA ARG A 40 -4.42 15.67 -15.54
C ARG A 40 -3.93 14.24 -15.83
N ASN A 41 -3.25 13.61 -14.87
CA ASN A 41 -2.59 12.32 -15.05
C ASN A 41 -3.05 11.26 -14.02
N ILE A 42 -4.00 11.56 -13.15
CA ILE A 42 -4.43 10.64 -12.09
C ILE A 42 -5.94 10.44 -12.18
N THR A 43 -6.32 9.20 -12.52
CA THR A 43 -7.70 8.72 -12.55
C THR A 43 -8.01 7.93 -11.27
N LEU A 44 -9.21 8.10 -10.73
CA LEU A 44 -9.74 7.36 -9.58
C LEU A 44 -10.94 6.52 -10.03
N ASN A 45 -11.15 5.37 -9.37
CA ASN A 45 -12.31 4.51 -9.64
C ASN A 45 -13.59 5.05 -8.99
N ILE A 46 -13.44 5.82 -7.90
CA ILE A 46 -14.53 6.53 -7.23
C ILE A 46 -14.12 7.99 -6.94
N PRO A 47 -15.07 8.94 -6.93
CA PRO A 47 -14.78 10.37 -6.74
C PRO A 47 -14.63 10.75 -5.26
N LEU A 48 -13.93 9.94 -4.47
CA LEU A 48 -13.73 10.16 -3.04
C LEU A 48 -12.26 10.42 -2.71
N VAL A 49 -12.02 11.53 -2.00
CA VAL A 49 -10.70 11.96 -1.53
C VAL A 49 -10.79 12.25 -0.04
N SER A 50 -9.90 11.68 0.77
CA SER A 50 -9.90 11.99 2.21
C SER A 50 -9.20 13.32 2.51
N ALA A 51 -9.71 14.04 3.49
CA ALA A 51 -9.19 15.36 3.88
C ALA A 51 -7.78 15.25 4.49
N ALA A 52 -6.91 16.21 4.17
CA ALA A 52 -5.54 16.29 4.66
C ALA A 52 -5.45 16.85 6.10
N MET A 53 -6.16 16.21 7.04
CA MET A 53 -6.27 16.59 8.45
C MET A 53 -5.66 15.51 9.35
N ASP A 54 -5.05 15.91 10.47
CA ASP A 54 -4.42 15.01 11.44
C ASP A 54 -5.40 14.04 12.11
N THR A 55 -6.63 14.49 12.32
CA THR A 55 -7.71 13.66 12.85
C THR A 55 -8.39 12.77 11.80
N VAL A 56 -7.99 12.87 10.54
CA VAL A 56 -8.65 12.17 9.42
C VAL A 56 -7.69 11.21 8.75
N THR A 57 -6.60 11.70 8.15
CA THR A 57 -5.82 10.90 7.19
C THR A 57 -4.36 10.71 7.59
N GLU A 58 -4.06 9.55 8.16
CA GLU A 58 -2.73 8.95 8.19
C GLU A 58 -2.65 7.72 7.26
N ALA A 59 -1.59 6.91 7.34
CA ALA A 59 -1.38 5.78 6.43
C ALA A 59 -2.53 4.78 6.43
N ASP A 60 -3.15 4.51 7.58
CA ASP A 60 -4.18 3.47 7.66
C ASP A 60 -5.43 3.85 6.86
N LEU A 61 -5.91 5.10 6.98
CA LEU A 61 -7.03 5.58 6.14
C LEU A 61 -6.61 5.74 4.68
N ALA A 62 -5.39 6.22 4.40
CA ALA A 62 -4.92 6.37 3.02
C ALA A 62 -4.85 5.02 2.28
N ILE A 63 -4.46 3.94 2.97
CA ILE A 63 -4.49 2.57 2.44
C ILE A 63 -5.94 2.15 2.17
N ALA A 64 -6.84 2.33 3.14
CA ALA A 64 -8.25 1.94 2.98
C ALA A 64 -8.91 2.68 1.80
N MET A 65 -8.70 3.99 1.69
CA MET A 65 -9.22 4.80 0.57
C MET A 65 -8.72 4.30 -0.78
N ALA A 66 -7.43 3.96 -0.88
CA ALA A 66 -6.85 3.45 -2.12
C ALA A 66 -7.40 2.05 -2.49
N LEU A 67 -7.64 1.18 -1.50
CA LEU A 67 -8.23 -0.15 -1.72
C LEU A 67 -9.67 -0.07 -2.23
N GLU A 68 -10.45 0.91 -1.75
CA GLU A 68 -11.80 1.18 -2.24
C GLU A 68 -11.82 1.92 -3.59
N GLY A 69 -10.65 2.27 -4.14
CA GLY A 69 -10.51 2.93 -5.45
C GLY A 69 -10.54 4.46 -5.42
N GLY A 70 -10.54 5.05 -4.23
CA GLY A 70 -10.35 6.49 -4.00
C GLY A 70 -8.88 6.82 -3.71
N ILE A 71 -8.63 7.89 -2.96
CA ILE A 71 -7.28 8.28 -2.55
C ILE A 71 -7.28 9.04 -1.23
N GLY A 72 -6.24 8.83 -0.42
CA GLY A 72 -6.04 9.59 0.82
C GLY A 72 -4.89 10.60 0.72
N ILE A 73 -5.10 11.80 1.26
CA ILE A 73 -4.06 12.84 1.35
C ILE A 73 -3.54 12.92 2.77
N ILE A 74 -2.27 12.55 2.98
CA ILE A 74 -1.65 12.57 4.31
C ILE A 74 -1.44 14.02 4.76
N HIS A 75 -1.92 14.34 5.95
CA HIS A 75 -1.77 15.68 6.52
C HIS A 75 -0.29 16.07 6.76
N LYS A 76 -0.04 17.36 6.98
CA LYS A 76 1.30 17.94 7.18
C LYS A 76 1.62 18.33 8.63
N ASN A 77 0.75 17.98 9.59
CA ASN A 77 0.94 18.30 11.02
C ASN A 77 1.90 17.30 11.69
N MET A 78 3.07 17.10 11.09
CA MET A 78 4.14 16.22 11.57
C MET A 78 5.46 16.61 10.89
N SER A 79 6.59 16.04 11.32
CA SER A 79 7.88 16.29 10.65
C SER A 79 7.89 15.73 9.22
N ALA A 80 8.74 16.27 8.35
CA ALA A 80 8.89 15.77 6.98
C ALA A 80 9.28 14.28 6.96
N GLU A 81 10.12 13.84 7.89
CA GLU A 81 10.51 12.43 8.04
C GLU A 81 9.33 11.56 8.46
N ALA A 82 8.49 12.06 9.38
CA ALA A 82 7.29 11.34 9.81
C ALA A 82 6.29 11.18 8.66
N GLN A 83 6.05 12.25 7.89
CA GLN A 83 5.17 12.20 6.74
C GLN A 83 5.70 11.23 5.68
N ALA A 84 7.00 11.26 5.41
CA ALA A 84 7.65 10.31 4.50
C ALA A 84 7.51 8.85 4.99
N ARG A 85 7.58 8.58 6.30
CA ARG A 85 7.32 7.23 6.85
C ARG A 85 5.88 6.78 6.60
N GLN A 86 4.89 7.67 6.78
CA GLN A 86 3.48 7.38 6.48
C GLN A 86 3.31 7.03 4.99
N VAL A 87 3.87 7.84 4.08
CA VAL A 87 3.85 7.57 2.63
C VAL A 87 4.50 6.22 2.29
N ARG A 88 5.67 5.92 2.86
CA ARG A 88 6.34 4.63 2.66
C ARG A 88 5.46 3.45 3.11
N LYS A 89 4.77 3.57 4.24
CA LYS A 89 3.85 2.56 4.74
C LYS A 89 2.69 2.33 3.76
N VAL A 90 2.09 3.41 3.22
CA VAL A 90 1.03 3.30 2.20
C VAL A 90 1.54 2.59 0.95
N LYS A 91 2.68 3.03 0.39
CA LYS A 91 3.22 2.44 -0.85
C LYS A 91 3.62 0.97 -0.69
N ARG A 92 4.03 0.53 0.50
CA ARG A 92 4.37 -0.87 0.79
C ARG A 92 3.16 -1.78 1.06
N SER A 93 1.96 -1.22 1.31
CA SER A 93 0.78 -2.01 1.74
C SER A 93 0.28 -3.03 0.70
N GLN A 94 0.41 -2.74 -0.59
CA GLN A 94 0.13 -3.66 -1.70
C GLN A 94 1.10 -3.41 -2.85
N SER A 95 2.35 -3.83 -2.67
CA SER A 95 3.29 -3.94 -3.78
C SER A 95 3.30 -5.41 -4.25
N GLY A 96 2.80 -5.69 -5.46
CA GLY A 96 2.93 -7.01 -6.07
C GLY A 96 4.39 -7.41 -6.28
N MET A 97 5.28 -6.43 -6.46
CA MET A 97 6.73 -6.58 -6.47
C MET A 97 7.36 -5.59 -5.47
N ILE A 98 8.18 -6.08 -4.55
CA ILE A 98 8.80 -5.27 -3.50
C ILE A 98 10.22 -4.90 -3.94
N LEU A 99 10.44 -3.64 -4.31
CA LEU A 99 11.74 -3.15 -4.81
C LEU A 99 12.83 -3.03 -3.72
N ASP A 100 12.43 -2.68 -2.50
CA ASP A 100 13.33 -2.47 -1.36
C ASP A 100 12.85 -3.31 -0.17
N PRO A 101 13.09 -4.64 -0.22
CA PRO A 101 12.65 -5.55 0.83
C PRO A 101 13.45 -5.32 2.11
N VAL A 102 12.81 -5.52 3.25
CA VAL A 102 13.52 -5.59 4.53
C VAL A 102 14.33 -6.87 4.53
N THR A 103 15.66 -6.76 4.65
CA THR A 103 16.59 -7.88 4.69
C THR A 103 17.31 -7.96 6.02
N LEU A 104 17.77 -9.15 6.40
CA LEU A 104 18.65 -9.33 7.57
C LEU A 104 19.99 -9.95 7.18
N PRO A 105 21.10 -9.56 7.84
CA PRO A 105 22.39 -10.25 7.70
C PRO A 105 22.32 -11.73 8.09
N VAL A 106 23.18 -12.55 7.50
CA VAL A 106 23.32 -13.99 7.84
C VAL A 106 23.68 -14.25 9.31
N GLU A 107 24.32 -13.29 9.96
CA GLU A 107 24.73 -13.37 11.38
C GLU A 107 23.61 -12.96 12.36
N SER A 108 22.44 -12.57 11.85
CA SER A 108 21.30 -12.19 12.70
C SER A 108 20.70 -13.40 13.43
N THR A 109 19.98 -13.08 14.50
CA THR A 109 19.34 -14.06 15.39
C THR A 109 17.84 -14.19 15.13
N VAL A 110 17.22 -15.24 15.69
CA VAL A 110 15.76 -15.41 15.70
C VAL A 110 15.06 -14.17 16.26
N GLY A 111 15.56 -13.59 17.35
CA GLY A 111 14.96 -12.40 17.96
C GLY A 111 14.97 -11.17 17.05
N ASP A 112 16.02 -11.00 16.24
CA ASP A 112 16.10 -9.92 15.25
C ASP A 112 15.04 -10.09 14.16
N ALA A 113 14.87 -11.33 13.67
CA ALA A 113 13.85 -11.66 12.68
C ALA A 113 12.44 -11.43 13.21
N GLU A 114 12.11 -11.91 14.41
CA GLU A 114 10.80 -11.69 15.02
C GLU A 114 10.49 -10.20 15.21
N LYS A 115 11.49 -9.42 15.64
CA LYS A 115 11.35 -7.97 15.80
C LYS A 115 11.06 -7.30 14.46
N ALA A 116 11.85 -7.60 13.42
CA ALA A 116 11.68 -7.02 12.08
C ALA A 116 10.33 -7.42 11.46
N MET A 117 9.93 -8.69 11.60
CA MET A 117 8.62 -9.18 11.14
C MET A 117 7.46 -8.46 11.84
N ARG A 118 7.56 -8.24 13.16
CA ARG A 118 6.53 -7.52 13.93
C ARG A 118 6.47 -6.03 13.60
N GLU A 119 7.62 -5.38 13.48
CA GLU A 119 7.71 -3.95 13.19
C GLU A 119 7.19 -3.62 11.79
N HIS A 120 7.52 -4.44 10.79
CA HIS A 120 7.14 -4.22 9.40
C HIS A 120 5.90 -4.98 8.96
N LYS A 121 5.31 -5.81 9.84
CA LYS A 121 4.15 -6.69 9.55
C LYS A 121 4.37 -7.58 8.32
N ILE A 122 5.57 -8.14 8.19
CA ILE A 122 5.98 -9.02 7.09
C ILE A 122 6.17 -10.46 7.57
N GLY A 123 5.78 -11.43 6.74
CA GLY A 123 5.87 -12.86 7.09
C GLY A 123 7.09 -13.59 6.55
N GLY A 124 7.95 -12.91 5.77
CA GLY A 124 9.16 -13.48 5.20
C GLY A 124 10.22 -12.41 4.99
N ILE A 125 11.47 -12.74 5.30
CA ILE A 125 12.62 -11.83 5.25
C ILE A 125 13.74 -12.51 4.45
N PRO A 126 14.21 -11.91 3.35
CA PRO A 126 15.41 -12.36 2.67
C PRO A 126 16.65 -12.17 3.57
N ILE A 127 17.48 -13.20 3.63
CA ILE A 127 18.74 -13.18 4.37
C ILE A 127 19.87 -12.90 3.37
N VAL A 128 20.68 -11.90 3.68
CA VAL A 128 21.77 -11.43 2.82
C VAL A 128 23.14 -11.66 3.47
N GLY A 129 24.10 -12.08 2.66
CA GLY A 129 25.50 -12.23 3.04
C GLY A 129 26.31 -10.98 2.73
N LYS A 130 27.62 -11.15 2.48
CA LYS A 130 28.48 -10.06 2.03
C LYS A 130 28.00 -9.52 0.67
N ASN A 131 28.13 -8.21 0.48
CA ASN A 131 27.74 -7.49 -0.74
C ASN A 131 26.25 -7.62 -1.12
N ASN A 132 25.34 -7.72 -0.14
CA ASN A 132 23.90 -7.88 -0.35
C ASN A 132 23.51 -9.11 -1.20
N LYS A 133 24.39 -10.11 -1.28
CA LYS A 133 24.06 -11.35 -1.97
C LYS A 133 23.02 -12.14 -1.17
N LEU A 134 21.91 -12.50 -1.80
CA LEU A 134 20.91 -13.38 -1.21
C LEU A 134 21.54 -14.74 -0.85
N VAL A 135 21.40 -15.15 0.40
CA VAL A 135 21.90 -16.44 0.91
C VAL A 135 20.79 -17.36 1.40
N GLY A 136 19.58 -16.83 1.61
CA GLY A 136 18.43 -17.61 2.02
C GLY A 136 17.20 -16.77 2.30
N ILE A 137 16.14 -17.41 2.78
CA ILE A 137 14.93 -16.74 3.24
C ILE A 137 14.48 -17.35 4.58
N ILE A 138 13.97 -16.52 5.47
CA ILE A 138 13.32 -16.96 6.70
C ILE A 138 11.85 -16.52 6.69
N THR A 139 10.95 -17.40 7.10
CA THR A 139 9.51 -17.14 7.15
C THR A 139 8.95 -17.33 8.56
N ASN A 140 7.74 -16.83 8.80
CA ASN A 140 7.00 -17.07 10.05
C ASN A 140 6.87 -18.56 10.38
N ARG A 141 6.82 -19.43 9.36
CA ARG A 141 6.71 -20.89 9.56
C ARG A 141 7.99 -21.45 10.17
N ASP A 142 9.14 -20.96 9.74
CA ASP A 142 10.46 -21.40 10.20
C ASP A 142 10.73 -20.97 11.63
N LEU A 143 10.15 -19.85 12.08
CA LEU A 143 10.34 -19.33 13.45
C LEU A 143 9.34 -19.91 14.47
N ARG A 144 8.19 -20.42 14.02
CA ARG A 144 7.02 -20.75 14.87
C ARG A 144 7.32 -21.65 16.08
N PHE A 145 8.30 -22.53 15.97
CA PHE A 145 8.62 -23.53 17.00
C PHE A 145 9.94 -23.24 17.74
N HIS A 146 10.59 -22.13 17.44
CA HIS A 146 11.88 -21.77 18.02
C HIS A 146 11.70 -20.72 19.10
N ARG A 147 11.94 -21.10 20.36
CA ARG A 147 11.75 -20.22 21.52
C ARG A 147 13.02 -19.52 21.98
N ASP A 148 14.18 -19.91 21.46
CA ASP A 148 15.46 -19.31 21.80
C ASP A 148 15.72 -18.10 20.89
N PRO A 149 15.68 -16.87 21.41
CA PRO A 149 15.87 -15.66 20.60
C PRO A 149 17.32 -15.50 20.13
N GLN A 150 18.29 -16.14 20.81
CA GLN A 150 19.73 -16.00 20.49
C GLN A 150 20.19 -16.98 19.42
N ARG A 151 19.31 -17.88 18.98
CA ARG A 151 19.66 -18.87 17.96
C ARG A 151 20.00 -18.19 16.63
N PRO A 152 21.10 -18.57 15.96
CA PRO A 152 21.47 -18.01 14.66
C PRO A 152 20.45 -18.35 13.56
N LEU A 153 20.11 -17.39 12.70
CA LEU A 153 19.20 -17.61 11.58
C LEU A 153 19.74 -18.60 10.55
N LYS A 154 21.07 -18.70 10.42
CA LYS A 154 21.74 -19.62 9.49
C LYS A 154 21.31 -21.08 9.66
N GLU A 155 20.89 -21.48 10.87
CA GLU A 155 20.45 -22.85 11.14
C GLU A 155 18.99 -23.13 10.74
N LEU A 156 18.19 -22.08 10.54
CA LEU A 156 16.74 -22.16 10.34
C LEU A 156 16.28 -21.67 8.98
N MET A 157 17.07 -20.79 8.34
CA MET A 157 16.75 -20.25 7.03
C MET A 157 16.75 -21.34 5.97
N THR A 158 15.87 -21.18 4.97
CA THR A 158 15.97 -21.98 3.76
C THR A 158 17.10 -21.40 2.90
N SER A 159 18.16 -22.17 2.67
CA SER A 159 19.31 -21.78 1.82
C SER A 159 19.42 -22.62 0.55
N ASP A 160 19.00 -23.88 0.62
CA ASP A 160 19.15 -24.84 -0.48
C ASP A 160 17.89 -24.85 -1.36
N ASN A 161 18.08 -24.96 -2.68
CA ASN A 161 17.01 -24.93 -3.68
C ASN A 161 16.08 -23.70 -3.59
N LEU A 162 16.66 -22.53 -3.32
CA LEU A 162 15.91 -21.28 -3.37
C LEU A 162 15.41 -21.04 -4.80
N ILE A 163 14.09 -21.02 -4.97
CA ILE A 163 13.47 -20.59 -6.21
C ILE A 163 13.58 -19.07 -6.28
N THR A 164 14.22 -18.57 -7.34
CA THR A 164 14.43 -17.15 -7.60
C THR A 164 14.00 -16.82 -9.02
N ALA A 165 13.71 -15.56 -9.29
CA ALA A 165 13.38 -15.07 -10.63
C ALA A 165 14.36 -13.98 -11.07
N ASN A 166 14.40 -13.70 -12.37
CA ASN A 166 15.24 -12.63 -12.91
C ASN A 166 14.58 -11.26 -12.73
N GLU A 167 15.41 -10.22 -12.66
CA GLU A 167 14.95 -8.83 -12.62
C GLU A 167 14.10 -8.51 -13.86
N GLY A 168 12.97 -7.82 -13.64
CA GLY A 168 12.03 -7.45 -14.70
C GLY A 168 11.01 -8.51 -15.08
N ILE A 169 10.88 -9.60 -14.30
CA ILE A 169 9.79 -10.56 -14.48
C ILE A 169 8.41 -9.87 -14.34
N ASP A 170 7.47 -10.23 -15.23
CA ASP A 170 6.11 -9.75 -15.12
C ASP A 170 5.38 -10.38 -13.93
N LEU A 171 4.39 -9.66 -13.38
CA LEU A 171 3.60 -10.14 -12.24
C LEU A 171 2.88 -11.45 -12.55
N SER A 172 2.38 -11.62 -13.78
CA SER A 172 1.68 -12.84 -14.19
C SER A 172 2.63 -14.06 -14.18
N ALA A 173 3.82 -13.91 -14.77
CA ALA A 173 4.84 -14.96 -14.80
C ALA A 173 5.36 -15.28 -13.38
N ALA A 174 5.53 -14.27 -12.51
CA ALA A 174 5.88 -14.49 -11.12
C ALA A 174 4.81 -15.27 -10.36
N GLU A 175 3.52 -14.99 -10.62
CA GLU A 175 2.40 -15.73 -10.03
C GLU A 175 2.41 -17.21 -10.44
N ASP A 176 2.73 -17.51 -11.70
CA ASP A 176 2.83 -18.88 -12.20
C ASP A 176 3.97 -19.67 -11.51
N ILE A 177 5.14 -19.04 -11.31
CA ILE A 177 6.26 -19.65 -10.58
C ILE A 177 5.88 -19.93 -9.12
N LEU A 178 5.21 -18.98 -8.46
CA LEU A 178 4.74 -19.15 -7.07
C LEU A 178 3.77 -20.35 -6.95
N LYS A 179 2.85 -20.50 -7.92
CA LYS A 179 1.89 -21.62 -7.99
C LYS A 179 2.56 -22.96 -8.26
N GLU A 180 3.45 -23.02 -9.26
CA GLU A 180 4.16 -24.23 -9.66
C GLU A 180 5.00 -24.79 -8.50
N HIS A 181 5.76 -23.93 -7.84
CA HIS A 181 6.63 -24.32 -6.74
C HIS A 181 5.94 -24.33 -5.36
N LYS A 182 4.67 -23.92 -5.28
CA LYS A 182 3.85 -23.85 -4.06
C LYS A 182 4.52 -23.04 -2.94
N ILE A 183 5.08 -21.89 -3.31
CA ILE A 183 5.78 -20.97 -2.40
C ILE A 183 5.02 -19.63 -2.32
N GLU A 184 5.18 -18.92 -1.20
CA GLU A 184 4.49 -17.64 -0.95
C GLU A 184 5.37 -16.41 -1.24
N LYS A 185 6.67 -16.63 -1.46
CA LYS A 185 7.68 -15.57 -1.65
C LYS A 185 8.64 -16.00 -2.76
N LEU A 186 8.87 -15.09 -3.69
CA LEU A 186 9.79 -15.27 -4.81
C LEU A 186 10.82 -14.13 -4.77
N PRO A 187 12.04 -14.37 -4.28
CA PRO A 187 13.13 -13.42 -4.40
C PRO A 187 13.52 -13.22 -5.86
N ILE A 188 13.89 -11.98 -6.17
CA ILE A 188 14.40 -11.53 -7.47
C ILE A 188 15.83 -11.07 -7.27
#